data_AF-A0A6J6S0I9-F1
#
_entry.id   AF-A0A6J6S0I9-F1
#
_cell.length_a   1.000
_cell.length_b   1.000
_cell.length_c   1.000
_cell.angle_alpha   90.00
_cell.angle_beta   90.00
_cell.angle_gamma   90.00
#
_symmetry.space_group_name_H-M   'P 1'
#
loop_
_entity.id
_entity.type
_entity.pdbx_description
1 polymer ?
#
loop_
_entity_poly.entity_id
_entity_poly.type
_entity_poly.pdbx_seq_one_letter_code
_entity_poly.pdbx_strand_id
1 'polypeptide(L)'
;MVAVEHTVLVAKGRNDGRTVVIVPEIKDGEPTGLSLLHVRLNDNLSLAALRSVLQGYRNRYAAIKHAVTETEPVFRDDLLTDVSVLDLMTEPVNLLAEHWRS
;
A
#
# COMPACT_ATOMS: atom_id res chain seq x y z
N MET A 1 -8.67 13.02 -4.86
CA MET A 1 -8.39 13.34 -6.27
C MET A 1 -7.42 12.31 -6.80
N VAL A 2 -7.86 11.36 -7.61
CA VAL A 2 -6.97 10.36 -8.24
C VAL A 2 -6.42 10.89 -9.57
N ALA A 3 -7.22 11.71 -10.25
CA ALA A 3 -6.88 12.32 -11.54
C ALA A 3 -5.73 13.35 -11.44
N VAL A 4 -5.61 14.11 -10.35
CA VAL A 4 -4.65 15.24 -10.27
C VAL A 4 -3.21 14.80 -9.94
N GLU A 5 -3.02 13.62 -9.35
CA GLU A 5 -1.69 13.15 -8.91
C GLU A 5 -1.03 12.16 -9.88
N HIS A 6 -1.67 11.81 -11.00
CA HIS A 6 -1.20 10.77 -11.95
C HIS A 6 -0.74 9.46 -11.28
N THR A 7 -1.31 9.15 -10.11
CA THR A 7 -0.80 8.11 -9.23
C THR A 7 -1.75 6.92 -9.24
N VAL A 8 -1.17 5.74 -9.41
CA VAL A 8 -1.89 4.47 -9.28
C VAL A 8 -2.33 4.27 -7.83
N LEU A 9 -3.59 3.87 -7.65
CA LEU A 9 -4.14 3.59 -6.33
C LEU A 9 -4.58 2.13 -6.21
N VAL A 10 -4.26 1.53 -5.08
CA VAL A 10 -4.78 0.23 -4.66
C VAL A 10 -5.86 0.45 -3.62
N ALA A 11 -6.99 -0.23 -3.78
CA ALA A 11 -8.12 -0.17 -2.87
C ALA A 11 -8.74 -1.57 -2.68
N LYS A 12 -9.46 -1.72 -1.58
CA LYS A 12 -10.26 -2.91 -1.28
C LYS A 12 -11.73 -2.58 -1.50
N GLY A 13 -12.42 -3.38 -2.31
CA GLY A 13 -13.84 -3.25 -2.57
C GLY A 13 -14.64 -3.42 -1.29
N ARG A 14 -15.48 -2.44 -0.95
CA ARG A 14 -16.25 -2.44 0.31
C ARG A 14 -17.26 -3.59 0.41
N ASN A 15 -17.88 -3.96 -0.71
CA ASN A 15 -18.95 -4.97 -0.74
C ASN A 15 -18.44 -6.39 -1.01
N ASP A 16 -17.37 -6.54 -1.78
CA ASP A 16 -16.90 -7.85 -2.25
C ASP A 16 -15.50 -8.22 -1.73
N GLY A 17 -14.84 -7.31 -1.01
CA GLY A 17 -13.50 -7.50 -0.46
C GLY A 17 -12.40 -7.62 -1.52
N ARG A 18 -12.70 -7.40 -2.80
CA ARG A 18 -11.75 -7.62 -3.90
C ARG A 18 -10.76 -6.48 -4.01
N THR A 19 -9.52 -6.78 -4.39
CA THR A 19 -8.52 -5.76 -4.67
C THR A 19 -8.80 -5.12 -6.02
N VAL A 20 -8.87 -3.79 -6.03
CA VAL A 20 -9.00 -2.98 -7.24
C VAL A 20 -7.78 -2.07 -7.36
N VAL A 21 -7.16 -2.07 -8.53
CA VAL A 21 -6.14 -1.08 -8.90
C VAL A 21 -6.79 -0.06 -9.83
N ILE A 22 -6.71 1.22 -9.44
CA ILE A 22 -7.21 2.36 -10.21
C ILE A 22 -6.02 3.00 -10.90
N VAL A 23 -6.02 2.96 -12.23
CA VAL A 23 -4.93 3.50 -13.07
C VAL A 23 -5.46 4.70 -13.85
N PRO A 24 -4.91 5.91 -13.63
CA PRO A 24 -5.19 7.06 -14.48
C PRO A 24 -4.68 6.82 -15.91
N GLU A 25 -5.54 7.04 -16.89
CA GLU A 25 -5.14 7.11 -18.29
C GLU A 25 -4.74 8.54 -18.61
N ILE A 26 -3.50 8.74 -19.04
CA ILE A 26 -2.94 10.07 -19.31
C ILE A 26 -2.72 10.22 -20.81
N LYS A 27 -3.24 11.30 -21.39
CA LYS A 27 -2.95 11.71 -22.76
C LYS A 27 -2.56 13.17 -22.77
N ASP A 28 -1.43 13.49 -23.41
CA ASP A 28 -0.91 14.87 -23.50
C ASP A 28 -0.76 15.56 -22.13
N GLY A 29 -0.49 14.77 -21.07
CA GLY A 29 -0.35 15.26 -19.70
C GLY A 29 -1.66 15.43 -18.93
N GLU A 30 -2.81 15.16 -19.55
CA GLU A 30 -4.13 15.30 -18.96
C GLU A 30 -4.78 13.93 -18.67
N PRO A 31 -5.48 13.75 -17.54
CA PRO A 31 -6.26 12.55 -17.26
C PRO A 31 -7.44 12.41 -18.23
N THR A 32 -7.42 11.42 -19.10
CA THR A 32 -8.50 11.14 -20.07
C THR A 32 -9.47 10.06 -19.60
N GLY A 33 -9.09 9.28 -18.59
CA GLY A 33 -9.89 8.15 -18.14
C GLY A 33 -9.33 7.50 -16.88
N LEU A 34 -10.07 6.51 -16.40
CA LEU A 34 -9.66 5.65 -15.30
C LEU A 34 -9.88 4.20 -15.72
N SER A 35 -8.80 3.43 -15.73
CA SER A 35 -8.85 1.98 -15.86
C SER A 35 -8.97 1.34 -14.47
N LEU A 36 -9.94 0.44 -14.31
CA LEU A 36 -10.21 -0.30 -13.08
C LEU A 36 -9.84 -1.77 -13.28
N LEU A 37 -8.87 -2.25 -12.52
CA LEU A 37 -8.36 -3.61 -12.64
C LEU A 37 -8.68 -4.39 -11.37
N HIS A 38 -9.48 -5.45 -11.50
CA HIS A 38 -9.60 -6.45 -10.45
C HIS A 38 -8.36 -7.34 -10.48
N VAL A 39 -7.62 -7.37 -9.37
CA VAL A 39 -6.37 -8.12 -9.28
C VAL A 39 -6.38 -9.06 -8.09
N ARG A 40 -5.54 -10.09 -8.17
CA ARG A 40 -5.14 -10.87 -7.01
C ARG A 40 -3.67 -10.55 -6.72
N LEU A 41 -3.39 -10.01 -5.55
CA LEU A 41 -2.02 -9.76 -5.12
C LEU A 41 -1.35 -11.07 -4.69
N ASN A 42 -0.04 -11.15 -4.87
CA ASN A 42 0.76 -12.23 -4.31
C ASN A 42 1.23 -11.81 -2.92
N ASP A 43 0.75 -12.48 -1.87
CA ASP A 43 1.15 -12.20 -0.49
C ASP A 43 2.50 -12.84 -0.11
N ASN A 44 3.00 -13.80 -0.90
CA ASN A 44 4.28 -14.43 -0.65
C ASN A 44 5.41 -13.67 -1.36
N LEU A 45 5.77 -12.51 -0.80
CA LEU A 45 6.89 -11.70 -1.24
C LEU A 45 8.06 -11.82 -0.27
N SER A 46 9.28 -11.84 -0.81
CA SER A 46 10.46 -11.66 0.05
C SER A 46 10.43 -10.28 0.70
N LEU A 47 11.03 -10.14 1.88
CA LEU A 47 11.10 -8.84 2.57
C LEU A 47 11.68 -7.74 1.65
N ALA A 48 12.72 -8.05 0.88
CA ALA A 48 13.30 -7.09 -0.06
C ALA A 48 12.30 -6.63 -1.15
N ALA A 49 11.52 -7.56 -1.71
CA ALA A 49 10.49 -7.23 -2.70
C ALA A 49 9.36 -6.42 -2.06
N LEU A 50 8.92 -6.80 -0.86
CA LEU A 50 7.86 -6.09 -0.13
C LEU A 50 8.26 -4.64 0.19
N ARG A 51 9.49 -4.43 0.66
CA ARG A 51 10.04 -3.09 0.88
C ARG A 51 10.06 -2.26 -0.39
N SER A 52 10.51 -2.83 -1.51
CA SER A 52 10.55 -2.14 -2.80
C SER A 52 9.15 -1.71 -3.25
N VAL A 53 8.16 -2.59 -3.14
CA VAL A 53 6.76 -2.29 -3.44
C VAL A 53 6.25 -1.14 -2.57
N LEU A 54 6.45 -1.21 -1.25
CA LEU A 54 5.97 -0.18 -0.32
C LEU A 54 6.71 1.14 -0.46
N GLN A 55 7.98 1.15 -0.87
CA GLN A 55 8.71 2.40 -1.15
C GLN A 55 8.20 3.07 -2.43
N GLY A 56 8.01 2.28 -3.50
CA GLY A 56 7.48 2.80 -4.77
C GLY A 56 6.02 3.22 -4.67
N TYR A 57 5.23 2.54 -3.84
CA TYR A 57 3.83 2.86 -3.63
C TYR A 57 3.68 3.93 -2.56
N ARG A 58 3.58 5.20 -2.98
CA ARG A 58 3.28 6.36 -2.12
C ARG A 58 4.20 6.49 -0.89
N ASN A 59 5.44 6.00 -1.00
CA ASN A 59 6.42 5.96 0.09
C ASN A 59 5.86 5.30 1.38
N ARG A 60 5.02 4.29 1.22
CA ARG A 60 4.29 3.60 2.29
C ARG A 60 5.20 3.02 3.35
N TYR A 61 6.36 2.50 2.94
CA TYR A 61 7.35 1.95 3.84
C TYR A 61 7.79 2.97 4.91
N ALA A 62 8.12 4.20 4.49
CA ALA A 62 8.57 5.24 5.41
C ALA A 62 7.45 5.67 6.35
N ALA A 63 6.21 5.74 5.86
CA ALA A 63 5.04 6.10 6.67
C ALA A 63 4.74 5.05 7.76
N ILE A 64 4.81 3.76 7.42
CA ILE A 64 4.65 2.67 8.40
C ILE A 64 5.78 2.71 9.43
N LYS A 65 7.03 2.78 8.97
CA LYS A 65 8.19 2.88 9.86
C LYS A 65 8.04 4.03 10.84
N HIS A 66 7.64 5.20 10.36
CA HIS A 66 7.44 6.37 11.21
C HIS A 66 6.40 6.09 12.29
N ALA A 67 5.20 5.63 11.90
CA ALA A 67 4.11 5.32 12.82
C ALA A 67 4.50 4.27 13.88
N VAL A 68 5.25 3.24 13.50
CA VAL A 68 5.78 2.26 14.47
C VAL A 68 6.75 2.93 15.43
N THR A 69 7.71 3.71 14.92
CA THR A 69 8.74 4.36 15.75
C THR A 69 8.22 5.48 16.65
N GLU A 70 6.96 5.89 16.51
CA GLU A 70 6.29 6.77 17.48
C GLU A 70 6.01 6.06 18.81
N THR A 71 5.85 4.72 18.81
CA THR A 71 5.49 3.93 19.99
C THR A 71 6.52 2.87 20.35
N GLU A 72 7.20 2.31 19.36
CA GLU A 72 8.18 1.24 19.54
C GLU A 72 9.61 1.75 19.29
N PRO A 73 10.60 1.34 20.10
CA PRO A 73 11.97 1.84 19.99
C PRO A 73 12.70 1.34 18.73
N VAL A 74 12.25 0.23 18.14
CA VAL A 74 12.89 -0.41 16.99
C VAL A 74 11.83 -0.85 15.98
N PHE A 75 12.03 -0.47 14.72
CA PHE A 75 11.24 -1.00 13.62
C PHE A 75 11.79 -2.37 13.17
N ARG A 76 11.09 -3.45 13.55
CA ARG A 76 11.38 -4.82 13.09
C ARG A 76 10.80 -5.04 11.70
N ASP A 77 11.62 -4.88 10.67
CA ASP A 77 11.21 -4.92 9.27
C ASP A 77 10.66 -6.30 8.83
N ASP A 78 11.16 -7.38 9.45
CA ASP A 78 10.72 -8.75 9.23
C ASP A 78 9.22 -8.97 9.52
N LEU A 79 8.62 -8.22 10.44
CA LEU A 79 7.19 -8.32 10.74
C LEU A 79 6.29 -7.88 9.58
N LEU A 80 6.81 -7.17 8.57
CA LEU A 80 6.04 -6.84 7.38
C LEU A 80 5.57 -8.11 6.65
N THR A 81 6.33 -9.21 6.70
CA THR A 81 5.94 -10.45 5.99
C THR A 81 4.77 -11.19 6.64
N ASP A 82 4.39 -10.80 7.86
CA ASP A 82 3.26 -11.39 8.59
C ASP A 82 1.93 -10.67 8.29
N VAL A 83 1.98 -9.55 7.57
CA VAL A 83 0.82 -8.74 7.19
C VAL A 83 0.56 -8.91 5.69
N SER A 84 -0.71 -8.99 5.28
CA SER A 84 -1.05 -9.10 3.86
C SER A 84 -0.57 -7.88 3.07
N VAL A 85 -0.19 -8.08 1.82
CA VAL A 85 0.30 -6.99 0.95
C VAL A 85 -0.79 -5.96 0.75
N LEU A 86 -2.04 -6.40 0.63
CA LEU A 86 -3.18 -5.50 0.52
C LEU A 86 -3.28 -4.58 1.73
N ASP A 87 -3.26 -5.14 2.94
CA ASP A 87 -3.46 -4.37 4.16
C ASP A 87 -2.29 -3.38 4.37
N LEU A 88 -1.05 -3.79 4.08
CA LEU A 88 0.12 -2.88 4.11
C LEU A 88 -0.06 -1.68 3.16
N MET A 89 -0.69 -1.89 2.01
CA MET A 89 -0.93 -0.84 1.02
C MET A 89 -2.14 0.03 1.36
N THR A 90 -3.17 -0.49 2.04
CA THR A 90 -4.46 0.20 2.19
C THR A 90 -4.85 0.58 3.62
N GLU A 91 -4.47 -0.20 4.63
CA GLU A 91 -4.89 0.04 6.02
C GLU A 91 -4.18 1.24 6.64
N PRO A 92 -4.85 2.09 7.44
CA PRO A 92 -4.22 3.20 8.14
C PRO A 92 -2.93 2.81 8.87
N VAL A 93 -1.87 3.63 8.76
CA VAL A 93 -0.54 3.28 9.31
C VAL A 93 -0.54 3.12 10.83
N ASN A 94 -1.43 3.81 11.53
CA ASN A 94 -1.63 3.66 12.96
C ASN A 94 -2.25 2.30 13.33
N LEU A 95 -3.11 1.72 12.48
CA LEU A 95 -3.60 0.36 12.68
C LEU A 95 -2.51 -0.66 12.36
N LEU A 96 -1.72 -0.43 11.31
CA LEU A 96 -0.59 -1.30 10.97
C LEU A 96 0.48 -1.32 12.08
N ALA A 97 0.71 -0.19 12.75
CA ALA A 97 1.68 -0.09 13.85
C ALA A 97 1.32 -1.01 15.04
N GLU A 98 0.06 -1.36 15.23
CA GLU A 98 -0.38 -2.30 16.28
C GLU A 98 0.27 -3.68 16.14
N HIS A 99 0.66 -4.10 14.93
CA HIS A 99 1.36 -5.37 14.71
C HIS A 99 2.77 -5.41 15.33
N TRP A 100 3.34 -4.26 15.68
CA TRP A 100 4.67 -4.16 16.30
C TRP A 100 4.60 -4.10 17.83
N ARG A 101 3.41 -3.96 18.41
CA ARG A 101 3.26 -3.95 19.88
C ARG A 101 3.51 -5.33 20.45
N SER A 102 4.35 -5.40 21.48
CA SER A 102 4.62 -6.61 22.28
C SER A 102 4.06 -6.48 23.69
#